data_AF-A0A7S1ECP4-F1
#
_entry.id   AF-A0A7S1ECP4-F1
#
_cell.length_a   1.000
_cell.length_b   1.000
_cell.length_c   1.000
_cell.angle_alpha   90.00
_cell.angle_beta   90.00
_cell.angle_gamma   90.00
#
_symmetry.space_group_name_H-M   'P 1'
#
loop_
_entity.id
_entity.type
_entity.pdbx_description
1 polymer ?
#
loop_
_entity_poly.entity_id
_entity_poly.type
_entity_poly.pdbx_seq_one_letter_code
_entity_poly.pdbx_strand_id
1 'polypeptide(L)'
;MASEAVALPMQLRRLLPLKHQLSGLESEVVEARGALEVVLNSDETMALMGLSIRAKSGGKVDVARHEAVETILVAYRRALNGLLYQIKQAHEEVDNTQELLAMSLDSHRNSILQLNMRVSIATLALTGMAVPAGILGMNLTNGLEDIQGAFWVVTGSLYLLGGGAWLALGLWLERGLKSEGRKHADQLAALRRIISPQLQRDLERVLRKMQHAKPTVKFSRDSLRDAFAAMPGRPPLSEEDLDIIFHYIDQDLTGDIDYREYIEILKHQPKPRHRPNY
;
A
#
# COMPACT_ATOMS: atom_id res chain seq x y z
N MET A 1 -2.17 16.39 -20.07
CA MET A 1 -2.81 15.09 -19.76
C MET A 1 -2.29 13.93 -20.63
N ALA A 2 -2.30 14.02 -21.97
CA ALA A 2 -1.73 12.94 -22.82
C ALA A 2 -0.21 12.72 -22.62
N SER A 3 0.55 13.78 -22.29
CA SER A 3 1.98 13.68 -22.03
C SER A 3 2.34 12.97 -20.70
N GLU A 4 1.50 13.03 -19.68
CA GLU A 4 1.75 12.34 -18.40
C GLU A 4 1.45 10.84 -18.51
N ALA A 5 0.37 10.47 -19.22
CA ALA A 5 -0.02 9.08 -19.39
C ALA A 5 1.03 8.23 -20.15
N VAL A 6 1.82 8.87 -21.03
CA VAL A 6 2.94 8.23 -21.75
C VAL A 6 4.23 8.28 -20.94
N ALA A 7 4.39 9.26 -20.04
CA ALA A 7 5.58 9.42 -19.22
C ALA A 7 5.70 8.35 -18.12
N LEU A 8 4.60 7.95 -17.49
CA LEU A 8 4.59 6.98 -16.38
C LEU A 8 5.12 5.58 -16.77
N PRO A 9 4.67 4.93 -17.87
CA PRO A 9 5.25 3.66 -18.30
C PRO A 9 6.72 3.80 -18.76
N MET A 10 7.12 4.97 -19.25
CA MET A 10 8.51 5.27 -19.57
C MET A 10 9.38 5.40 -18.30
N GLN A 11 8.84 6.01 -17.24
CA GLN A 11 9.50 6.12 -15.94
C GLN A 11 9.67 4.74 -15.30
N LEU A 12 8.64 3.87 -15.34
CA LEU A 12 8.73 2.51 -14.83
C LEU A 12 9.82 1.69 -15.56
N ARG A 13 9.90 1.83 -16.90
CA ARG A 13 10.95 1.20 -17.72
C ARG A 13 12.35 1.72 -17.41
N ARG A 14 12.50 2.96 -16.92
CA ARG A 14 13.79 3.53 -16.50
C ARG A 14 14.18 3.14 -15.08
N LEU A 15 13.21 2.88 -14.20
CA LEU A 15 13.47 2.44 -12.83
C LEU A 15 13.95 1.00 -12.74
N LEU A 16 13.51 0.12 -13.64
CA LEU A 16 13.92 -1.29 -13.65
C LEU A 16 15.45 -1.48 -13.83
N PRO A 17 16.12 -0.88 -14.84
CA PRO A 17 17.56 -0.99 -14.98
C PRO A 17 18.31 -0.32 -13.82
N LEU A 18 17.76 0.76 -13.24
CA LEU A 18 18.34 1.40 -12.06
C LEU A 18 18.32 0.46 -10.85
N LYS A 19 17.20 -0.23 -10.60
CA LYS A 19 17.09 -1.25 -9.55
C LYS A 19 18.09 -2.38 -9.73
N HIS A 20 18.24 -2.87 -10.97
CA HIS A 20 19.23 -3.91 -11.28
C HIS A 20 20.67 -3.43 -11.06
N GLN A 21 21.00 -2.21 -11.46
CA GLN A 21 22.33 -1.62 -11.22
C GLN A 21 22.61 -1.47 -9.71
N LEU A 22 21.62 -1.04 -8.93
CA LEU A 22 21.73 -0.94 -7.48
C LEU A 22 21.95 -2.32 -6.83
N SER A 23 21.23 -3.35 -7.26
CA SER A 23 21.44 -4.72 -6.75
C SER A 23 22.80 -5.30 -7.15
N GLY A 24 23.29 -4.99 -8.36
CA GLY A 24 24.64 -5.36 -8.77
C GLY A 24 25.71 -4.69 -7.89
N LEU A 25 25.57 -3.39 -7.68
CA LEU A 25 26.45 -2.63 -6.79
C LEU A 25 26.39 -3.13 -5.33
N GLU A 26 25.20 -3.48 -4.83
CA GLU A 26 25.07 -4.09 -3.49
C GLU A 26 25.89 -5.37 -3.40
N SER A 27 25.77 -6.25 -4.39
CA SER A 27 26.51 -7.52 -4.44
C SER A 27 28.02 -7.30 -4.44
N GLU A 28 28.52 -6.40 -5.30
CA GLU A 28 29.94 -6.07 -5.39
C GLU A 28 30.49 -5.52 -4.05
N VAL A 29 29.72 -4.66 -3.38
CA VAL A 29 30.11 -4.07 -2.10
C VAL A 29 30.08 -5.09 -0.97
N VAL A 30 29.11 -6.00 -0.99
CA VAL A 30 29.02 -7.13 -0.05
C VAL A 30 30.22 -8.07 -0.22
N GLU A 31 30.57 -8.41 -1.46
CA GLU A 31 31.76 -9.22 -1.77
C GLU A 31 33.06 -8.53 -1.35
N ALA A 32 33.24 -7.26 -1.70
CA ALA A 32 34.42 -6.48 -1.32
C ALA A 32 34.56 -6.40 0.20
N ARG A 33 33.45 -6.18 0.92
CA ARG A 33 33.43 -6.21 2.39
C ARG A 33 33.78 -7.60 2.93
N GLY A 34 33.25 -8.66 2.32
CA GLY A 34 33.55 -10.04 2.69
C GLY A 34 35.05 -10.36 2.55
N ALA A 35 35.65 -10.00 1.42
CA ALA A 35 37.09 -10.18 1.18
C ALA A 35 37.93 -9.39 2.20
N LEU A 36 37.50 -8.16 2.53
CA LEU A 36 38.17 -7.34 3.54
C LEU A 36 38.07 -7.94 4.95
N GLU A 37 36.93 -8.53 5.30
CA GLU A 37 36.72 -9.19 6.60
C GLU A 37 37.60 -10.44 6.74
N VAL A 38 37.82 -11.19 5.65
CA VAL A 38 38.77 -12.33 5.64
C VAL A 38 40.18 -11.87 5.97
N VAL A 39 40.62 -10.74 5.41
CA VAL A 39 41.96 -10.18 5.68
C VAL A 39 42.05 -9.63 7.11
N LEU A 40 41.02 -8.92 7.58
CA LEU A 40 40.95 -8.36 8.92
C LEU A 40 40.95 -9.43 10.03
N ASN A 41 40.52 -10.66 9.73
CA ASN A 41 40.51 -11.76 10.69
C ASN A 41 41.86 -12.48 10.83
N SER A 42 42.89 -12.08 10.08
CA SER A 42 44.21 -12.73 10.08
C SER A 42 45.33 -11.72 10.33
N ASP A 43 45.78 -11.64 11.58
CA ASP A 43 46.87 -10.75 12.01
C ASP A 43 48.16 -10.99 11.22
N GLU A 44 48.47 -12.27 10.91
CA GLU A 44 49.62 -12.65 10.09
C GLU A 44 49.51 -12.10 8.66
N THR A 45 48.32 -12.18 8.05
CA THR A 45 48.07 -11.64 6.72
C THR A 45 48.18 -10.12 6.71
N MET A 46 47.65 -9.44 7.74
CA MET A 46 47.80 -7.99 7.88
C MET A 46 49.26 -7.57 8.10
N ALA A 47 50.02 -8.31 8.90
CA ALA A 47 51.45 -8.05 9.09
C ALA A 47 52.26 -8.19 7.79
N LEU A 48 51.91 -9.17 6.93
CA LEU A 48 52.52 -9.35 5.60
C LEU A 48 52.23 -8.18 4.64
N MET A 49 51.09 -7.51 4.78
CA MET A 49 50.69 -6.34 3.98
C MET A 49 51.41 -5.04 4.39
N GLY A 50 52.13 -5.03 5.51
CA GLY A 50 52.93 -3.90 5.98
C GLY A 50 54.19 -3.63 5.15
N LEU A 51 54.03 -3.33 3.86
CA LEU A 51 55.12 -3.19 2.89
C LEU A 51 56.19 -2.16 3.30
N SER A 52 55.77 -1.03 3.87
CA SER A 52 56.67 0.03 4.32
C SER A 52 57.53 -0.40 5.51
N ILE A 53 56.95 -1.17 6.43
CA ILE A 53 57.66 -1.73 7.60
C ILE A 53 58.62 -2.81 7.11
N ARG A 54 58.15 -3.69 6.22
CA ARG A 54 58.92 -4.79 5.63
C ARG A 54 60.13 -4.31 4.83
N ALA A 55 59.98 -3.22 4.09
CA ALA A 55 61.08 -2.58 3.36
C ALA A 55 62.16 -2.03 4.31
N LYS A 56 61.77 -1.52 5.48
CA LYS A 56 62.69 -0.98 6.49
C LYS A 56 63.32 -2.05 7.39
N SER A 57 62.64 -3.18 7.62
CA SER A 57 63.11 -4.27 8.50
C SER A 57 63.93 -5.35 7.77
N GLY A 58 64.28 -5.13 6.49
CA GLY A 58 65.05 -6.10 5.70
C GLY A 58 64.29 -7.40 5.44
N GLY A 59 62.95 -7.34 5.34
CA GLY A 59 62.11 -8.52 5.08
C GLY A 59 61.63 -9.28 6.32
N LYS A 60 62.08 -8.91 7.52
CA LYS A 60 61.54 -9.50 8.77
C LYS A 60 60.14 -8.97 9.03
N VAL A 61 59.18 -9.88 9.18
CA VAL A 61 57.78 -9.58 9.50
C VAL A 61 57.59 -9.80 10.99
N ASP A 62 57.21 -8.73 11.69
CA ASP A 62 56.79 -8.79 13.09
C ASP A 62 55.27 -8.85 13.11
N VAL A 63 54.71 -9.99 13.52
CA VAL A 63 53.26 -10.20 13.57
C VAL A 63 52.60 -9.19 14.49
N ALA A 64 53.28 -8.69 15.52
CA ALA A 64 52.73 -7.70 16.45
C ALA A 64 52.53 -6.29 15.83
N ARG A 65 53.02 -6.06 14.60
CA ARG A 65 52.94 -4.76 13.91
C ARG A 65 51.87 -4.70 12.80
N HIS A 66 50.71 -5.31 13.03
CA HIS A 66 49.56 -5.25 12.11
C HIS A 66 48.65 -4.01 12.30
N GLU A 67 48.72 -3.34 13.46
CA GLU A 67 47.77 -2.29 13.89
C GLU A 67 47.56 -1.15 12.86
N ALA A 68 48.62 -0.73 12.17
CA ALA A 68 48.53 0.33 11.16
C ALA A 68 47.73 -0.12 9.92
N VAL A 69 47.92 -1.36 9.47
CA VAL A 69 47.18 -1.95 8.35
C VAL A 69 45.73 -2.19 8.76
N GLU A 70 45.53 -2.75 9.94
CA GLU A 70 44.21 -2.98 10.53
C GLU A 70 43.40 -1.68 10.59
N THR A 71 43.98 -0.59 11.09
CA THR A 71 43.31 0.71 11.20
C THR A 71 42.79 1.21 9.84
N ILE A 72 43.60 1.09 8.79
CA ILE A 72 43.22 1.49 7.41
C ILE A 72 42.11 0.58 6.87
N LEU A 73 42.26 -0.74 7.03
CA LEU A 73 41.26 -1.70 6.59
C LEU A 73 39.93 -1.51 7.35
N VAL A 74 39.96 -1.28 8.66
CA VAL A 74 38.76 -0.96 9.44
C VAL A 74 38.09 0.33 8.97
N ALA A 75 38.86 1.37 8.62
CA ALA A 75 38.31 2.58 8.03
C ALA A 75 37.63 2.31 6.68
N TYR A 76 38.24 1.51 5.81
CA TYR A 76 37.65 1.10 4.54
C TYR A 76 36.39 0.24 4.72
N ARG A 77 36.39 -0.69 5.68
CA ARG A 77 35.21 -1.48 6.08
C ARG A 77 34.05 -0.59 6.48
N ARG A 78 34.32 0.45 7.28
CA ARG A 78 33.31 1.43 7.70
C ARG A 78 32.76 2.20 6.50
N ALA A 79 33.63 2.60 5.56
CA ALA A 79 33.20 3.25 4.33
C ALA A 79 32.31 2.34 3.48
N LEU A 80 32.68 1.08 3.29
CA LEU A 80 31.86 0.08 2.57
C LEU A 80 30.50 -0.13 3.25
N ASN A 81 30.44 -0.23 4.58
CA ASN A 81 29.17 -0.33 5.31
C ASN A 81 28.30 0.93 5.14
N GLY A 82 28.90 2.12 5.14
CA GLY A 82 28.19 3.37 4.87
C GLY A 82 27.61 3.41 3.45
N LEU A 83 28.37 2.92 2.47
CA LEU A 83 27.92 2.83 1.09
C LEU A 83 26.80 1.78 0.94
N LEU A 84 26.91 0.63 1.61
CA LEU A 84 25.84 -0.39 1.69
C LEU A 84 24.54 0.18 2.26
N TYR A 85 24.64 1.05 3.28
CA TYR A 85 23.48 1.74 3.83
C TYR A 85 22.83 2.69 2.82
N GLN A 86 23.63 3.46 2.08
CA GLN A 86 23.12 4.35 1.03
C GLN A 86 22.44 3.56 -0.11
N ILE A 87 23.01 2.42 -0.52
CA ILE A 87 22.38 1.55 -1.53
C ILE A 87 21.03 1.05 -1.03
N LYS A 88 20.93 0.63 0.23
CA LYS A 88 19.65 0.19 0.82
C LYS A 88 18.61 1.31 0.85
N GLN A 89 19.01 2.53 1.20
CA GLN A 89 18.13 3.69 1.12
C GLN A 89 17.66 3.96 -0.31
N ALA A 90 18.56 3.88 -1.29
CA ALA A 90 18.20 4.03 -2.70
C ALA A 90 17.24 2.93 -3.18
N HIS A 91 17.40 1.69 -2.72
CA HIS A 91 16.45 0.61 -2.98
C HIS A 91 15.06 0.92 -2.43
N GLU A 92 14.98 1.35 -1.17
CA GLU A 92 13.71 1.74 -0.53
C GLU A 92 13.06 2.92 -1.26
N GLU A 93 13.85 3.91 -1.70
CA GLU A 93 13.36 5.04 -2.49
C GLU A 93 12.82 4.59 -3.85
N VAL A 94 13.53 3.70 -4.57
CA VAL A 94 13.05 3.13 -5.82
C VAL A 94 11.74 2.37 -5.61
N ASP A 95 11.64 1.52 -4.60
CA ASP A 95 10.42 0.76 -4.30
C ASP A 95 9.25 1.70 -3.95
N ASN A 96 9.49 2.74 -3.14
CA ASN A 96 8.49 3.78 -2.85
C ASN A 96 8.03 4.50 -4.13
N THR A 97 8.94 4.84 -5.05
CA THR A 97 8.54 5.46 -6.32
C THR A 97 7.73 4.49 -7.20
N GLN A 98 8.04 3.19 -7.19
CA GLN A 98 7.26 2.20 -7.93
C GLN A 98 5.83 2.08 -7.38
N GLU A 99 5.66 2.10 -6.06
CA GLU A 99 4.35 2.08 -5.42
C GLU A 99 3.54 3.34 -5.77
N LEU A 100 4.15 4.53 -5.69
CA LEU A 100 3.51 5.79 -6.08
C LEU A 100 3.08 5.79 -7.55
N LEU A 101 3.94 5.28 -8.45
CA LEU A 101 3.61 5.13 -9.86
C LEU A 101 2.45 4.15 -10.06
N ALA A 102 2.44 3.01 -9.37
CA ALA A 102 1.36 2.04 -9.44
C ALA A 102 0.02 2.65 -8.99
N MET A 103 0.01 3.35 -7.86
CA MET A 103 -1.16 4.08 -7.36
C MET A 103 -1.65 5.14 -8.38
N SER A 104 -0.73 5.84 -9.04
CA SER A 104 -1.08 6.80 -10.09
C SER A 104 -1.69 6.12 -11.32
N LEU A 105 -1.17 4.95 -11.74
CA LEU A 105 -1.74 4.17 -12.84
C LEU A 105 -3.15 3.68 -12.52
N ASP A 106 -3.37 3.18 -11.31
CA ASP A 106 -4.69 2.74 -10.88
C ASP A 106 -5.69 3.90 -10.83
N SER A 107 -5.25 5.07 -10.37
CA SER A 107 -6.05 6.30 -10.41
C SER A 107 -6.40 6.71 -11.84
N HIS A 108 -5.44 6.63 -12.77
CA HIS A 108 -5.71 6.89 -14.19
C HIS A 108 -6.68 5.87 -14.80
N ARG A 109 -6.51 4.58 -14.50
CA ARG A 109 -7.43 3.52 -14.93
C ARG A 109 -8.84 3.77 -14.40
N ASN A 110 -8.96 4.15 -13.13
CA ASN A 110 -10.22 4.49 -12.52
C ASN A 110 -10.86 5.73 -13.18
N SER A 111 -10.05 6.73 -13.53
CA SER A 111 -10.50 7.93 -14.25
C SER A 111 -11.03 7.59 -15.65
N ILE A 112 -10.35 6.70 -16.37
CA ILE A 112 -10.80 6.23 -17.69
C ILE A 112 -12.11 5.43 -17.56
N LEU A 113 -12.22 4.55 -16.57
CA LEU A 113 -13.45 3.79 -16.32
C LEU A 113 -14.63 4.73 -16.02
N GLN A 114 -14.41 5.74 -15.18
CA GLN A 114 -15.43 6.75 -14.87
C GLN A 114 -15.85 7.53 -16.11
N LEU A 115 -14.90 7.91 -16.97
CA LEU A 115 -15.20 8.56 -18.24
C LEU A 115 -16.02 7.65 -19.16
N ASN A 116 -15.63 6.37 -19.30
CA ASN A 116 -16.35 5.41 -20.12
C ASN A 116 -17.80 5.19 -19.63
N MET A 117 -18.01 5.15 -18.31
CA MET A 117 -19.34 5.10 -17.72
C MET A 117 -20.16 6.35 -18.07
N ARG A 118 -19.58 7.56 -17.95
CA ARG A 118 -20.26 8.82 -18.30
C ARG A 118 -20.65 8.88 -19.78
N VAL A 119 -19.74 8.47 -20.67
CA VAL A 119 -20.02 8.38 -22.11
C VAL A 119 -21.12 7.38 -22.38
N SER A 120 -21.06 6.19 -21.78
CA SER A 120 -22.08 5.15 -21.95
C SER A 120 -23.47 5.61 -21.50
N ILE A 121 -23.57 6.31 -20.37
CA ILE A 121 -24.82 6.92 -19.88
C ILE A 121 -25.33 7.99 -20.85
N ALA A 122 -24.44 8.83 -21.38
CA ALA A 122 -24.80 9.83 -22.38
C ALA A 122 -25.30 9.19 -23.68
N THR A 123 -24.63 8.14 -24.17
CA THR A 123 -25.08 7.38 -25.34
C THR A 123 -26.44 6.74 -25.10
N LEU A 124 -26.66 6.10 -23.94
CA LEU A 124 -27.94 5.51 -23.60
C LEU A 124 -29.07 6.54 -23.58
N ALA A 125 -28.84 7.72 -23.01
CA ALA A 125 -29.82 8.81 -23.00
C ALA A 125 -30.10 9.34 -24.41
N LEU A 126 -29.07 9.50 -25.24
CA LEU A 126 -29.21 9.92 -26.64
C LEU A 126 -29.99 8.88 -27.45
N THR A 127 -29.69 7.57 -27.30
CA THR A 127 -30.44 6.50 -27.96
C THR A 127 -31.89 6.47 -27.50
N GLY A 128 -32.15 6.65 -26.19
CA GLY A 128 -33.50 6.73 -25.64
C GLY A 128 -34.32 7.90 -26.20
N MET A 129 -33.67 9.02 -26.55
CA MET A 129 -34.32 10.12 -27.25
C MET A 129 -34.45 9.86 -28.77
N ALA A 130 -33.41 9.31 -29.40
CA ALA A 130 -33.35 9.15 -30.85
C ALA A 130 -34.37 8.15 -31.40
N VAL A 131 -34.68 7.08 -30.68
CA VAL A 131 -35.65 6.06 -31.11
C VAL A 131 -37.06 6.62 -31.33
N PRO A 132 -37.71 7.25 -30.33
CA PRO A 132 -39.04 7.83 -30.53
C PRO A 132 -39.01 9.02 -31.51
N ALA A 133 -37.94 9.83 -31.53
CA ALA A 133 -37.79 10.88 -32.55
C ALA A 133 -37.73 10.30 -33.96
N GLY A 134 -37.04 9.18 -34.15
CA GLY A 134 -36.96 8.47 -35.42
C GLY A 134 -38.32 7.94 -35.85
N ILE A 135 -39.05 7.26 -34.95
CA ILE A 135 -40.40 6.72 -35.24
C ILE A 135 -41.37 7.84 -35.63
N LEU A 136 -41.34 8.97 -34.91
CA LEU A 136 -42.21 10.12 -35.20
C LEU A 136 -41.77 10.92 -36.44
N GLY A 137 -40.50 10.82 -36.83
CA GLY A 137 -39.96 11.40 -38.06
C GLY A 137 -40.13 10.53 -39.30
N MET A 138 -40.64 9.29 -39.15
CA MET A 138 -40.98 8.43 -40.28
C MET A 138 -42.28 8.91 -40.95
N ASN A 139 -42.45 8.62 -42.24
CA ASN A 139 -43.64 8.94 -43.03
C ASN A 139 -44.84 8.03 -42.65
N LEU A 140 -45.23 8.08 -41.38
CA LEU A 140 -46.36 7.37 -40.79
C LEU A 140 -47.39 8.43 -40.39
N THR A 141 -48.62 8.27 -40.89
CA THR A 141 -49.74 9.15 -40.57
C THR A 141 -50.12 9.03 -39.09
N ASN A 142 -49.59 9.94 -38.27
CA ASN A 142 -49.73 9.90 -36.81
C ASN A 142 -50.86 10.80 -36.27
N GLY A 143 -51.61 11.51 -37.12
CA GLY A 143 -52.73 12.40 -36.73
C GLY A 143 -52.33 13.63 -35.88
N LEU A 144 -51.07 13.71 -35.45
CA LEU A 144 -50.46 14.81 -34.69
C LEU A 144 -49.93 15.93 -35.60
N GLU A 145 -49.89 15.71 -36.91
CA GLU A 145 -49.32 16.63 -37.91
C GLU A 145 -50.22 17.85 -38.17
N ASP A 146 -51.54 17.68 -38.10
CA ASP A 146 -52.53 18.74 -38.35
C ASP A 146 -52.67 19.75 -37.19
N ILE A 147 -52.03 19.48 -36.04
CA ILE A 147 -52.13 20.33 -34.84
C ILE A 147 -50.99 21.36 -34.85
N GLN A 148 -51.35 22.64 -34.97
CA GLN A 148 -50.39 23.75 -34.92
C GLN A 148 -49.64 23.79 -33.58
N GLY A 149 -48.32 23.54 -33.61
CA GLY A 149 -47.44 23.54 -32.43
C GLY A 149 -47.14 22.15 -31.83
N ALA A 150 -47.74 21.07 -32.31
CA ALA A 150 -47.46 19.71 -31.82
C ALA A 150 -45.98 19.32 -31.95
N PHE A 151 -45.30 19.77 -33.01
CA PHE A 151 -43.86 19.57 -33.20
C PHE A 151 -43.01 20.08 -32.02
N TRP A 152 -43.30 21.29 -31.54
CA TRP A 152 -42.56 21.90 -30.43
C TRP A 152 -42.84 21.18 -29.10
N VAL A 153 -44.09 20.74 -28.89
CA VAL A 153 -44.48 19.99 -27.69
C VAL A 153 -43.79 18.63 -27.64
N VAL A 154 -43.82 17.88 -28.74
CA VAL A 154 -43.18 16.55 -28.85
C VAL A 154 -41.67 16.68 -28.65
N THR A 155 -41.02 17.58 -29.38
CA THR A 155 -39.58 17.80 -29.29
C THR A 155 -39.17 18.25 -27.89
N GLY A 156 -39.88 19.23 -27.31
CA GLY A 156 -39.62 19.72 -25.95
C GLY A 156 -39.82 18.64 -24.89
N SER A 157 -40.88 17.83 -24.99
CA SER A 157 -41.15 16.73 -24.06
C SER A 157 -40.06 15.66 -24.10
N LEU A 158 -39.53 15.37 -25.29
CA LEU A 158 -38.49 14.37 -25.48
C LEU A 158 -37.15 14.81 -24.87
N TYR A 159 -36.76 16.08 -25.09
CA TYR A 159 -35.57 16.64 -24.45
C TYR A 159 -35.71 16.73 -22.92
N LEU A 160 -36.90 17.08 -22.41
CA LEU A 160 -37.16 17.13 -20.97
C LEU A 160 -37.07 15.75 -20.33
N LEU A 161 -37.73 14.74 -20.92
CA LEU A 161 -37.73 13.38 -20.39
C LEU A 161 -36.36 12.73 -20.52
N GLY A 162 -35.71 12.85 -21.69
CA GLY A 162 -34.39 12.25 -21.93
C GLY A 162 -33.27 12.94 -21.15
N GLY A 163 -33.25 14.28 -21.13
CA GLY A 163 -32.31 15.05 -20.32
C GLY A 163 -32.51 14.85 -18.82
N GLY A 164 -33.77 14.78 -18.37
CA GLY A 164 -34.11 14.47 -16.99
C GLY A 164 -33.67 13.06 -16.57
N ALA A 165 -33.90 12.06 -17.42
CA ALA A 165 -33.44 10.69 -17.18
C ALA A 165 -31.91 10.60 -17.13
N TRP A 166 -31.20 11.31 -18.01
CA TRP A 166 -29.73 11.39 -18.00
C TRP A 166 -29.19 11.97 -16.68
N LEU A 167 -29.76 13.09 -16.22
CA LEU A 167 -29.38 13.72 -14.95
C LEU A 167 -29.69 12.82 -13.75
N ALA A 168 -30.88 12.20 -13.71
CA ALA A 168 -31.29 11.32 -12.63
C ALA A 168 -30.38 10.07 -12.54
N LEU A 169 -30.09 9.44 -13.68
CA LEU A 169 -29.22 8.25 -13.75
C LEU A 169 -27.77 8.62 -13.38
N GLY A 170 -27.26 9.76 -13.86
CA GLY A 170 -25.93 10.25 -13.51
C GLY A 170 -25.79 10.53 -12.00
N LEU A 171 -26.77 11.22 -11.40
CA LEU A 171 -26.77 11.51 -9.96
C LEU A 171 -26.92 10.24 -9.11
N TRP A 172 -27.72 9.28 -9.55
CA TRP A 172 -27.89 8.00 -8.86
C TRP A 172 -26.58 7.20 -8.85
N LEU A 173 -25.89 7.09 -9.99
CA LEU A 173 -24.59 6.42 -10.08
C LEU A 173 -23.50 7.11 -9.26
N GLU A 174 -23.40 8.44 -9.33
CA GLU A 174 -22.40 9.19 -8.56
C GLU A 174 -22.64 9.10 -7.05
N ARG A 175 -23.91 9.01 -6.62
CA ARG A 175 -24.27 8.76 -5.21
C ARG A 175 -23.98 7.32 -4.80
N GLY A 176 -24.24 6.34 -5.66
CA GLY A 176 -23.93 4.92 -5.42
C GLY A 176 -22.43 4.72 -5.13
N LEU A 177 -21.58 5.21 -6.03
CA LEU A 177 -20.12 5.13 -5.89
C LEU A 177 -19.59 5.85 -4.63
N LYS A 178 -20.15 7.02 -4.29
CA LYS A 178 -19.78 7.74 -3.05
C LYS A 178 -20.29 7.07 -1.79
N SER A 179 -21.37 6.30 -1.86
CA SER A 179 -21.96 5.64 -0.68
C SER A 179 -21.14 4.45 -0.20
N GLU A 180 -20.51 3.70 -1.10
CA GLU A 180 -19.59 2.61 -0.72
C GLU A 180 -18.31 3.15 -0.08
N GLY A 181 -17.71 4.21 -0.66
CA GLY A 181 -16.53 4.86 -0.08
C GLY A 181 -16.80 5.50 1.30
N ARG A 182 -18.00 6.03 1.52
CA ARG A 182 -18.41 6.55 2.85
C ARG A 182 -18.60 5.46 3.89
N LYS A 183 -19.17 4.30 3.52
CA LYS A 183 -19.27 3.16 4.43
C LYS A 183 -17.90 2.70 4.92
N HIS A 184 -16.91 2.62 4.03
CA HIS A 184 -15.54 2.28 4.40
C HIS A 184 -14.83 3.42 5.16
N ALA A 185 -15.08 4.68 4.83
CA ALA A 185 -14.53 5.81 5.58
C ALA A 185 -15.10 5.90 7.01
N ASP A 186 -16.39 5.62 7.20
CA ASP A 186 -17.05 5.57 8.50
C ASP A 186 -16.57 4.35 9.30
N GLN A 187 -16.35 3.20 8.64
CA GLN A 187 -15.70 2.03 9.24
C GLN A 187 -14.24 2.31 9.62
N LEU A 188 -13.47 3.01 8.79
CA LEU A 188 -12.09 3.42 9.10
C LEU A 188 -12.05 4.49 10.20
N ALA A 189 -13.04 5.38 10.27
CA ALA A 189 -13.19 6.36 11.34
C ALA A 189 -13.59 5.69 12.66
N ALA A 190 -14.49 4.70 12.62
CA ALA A 190 -14.84 3.85 13.75
C ALA A 190 -13.63 3.01 14.20
N LEU A 191 -12.92 2.40 13.26
CA LEU A 191 -11.69 1.65 13.51
C LEU A 191 -10.61 2.56 14.11
N ARG A 192 -10.41 3.78 13.61
CA ARG A 192 -9.46 4.76 14.17
C ARG A 192 -9.87 5.23 15.57
N ARG A 193 -11.17 5.28 15.87
CA ARG A 193 -11.70 5.58 17.20
C ARG A 193 -11.49 4.42 18.18
N ILE A 194 -11.46 3.19 17.66
CA ILE A 194 -11.26 1.95 18.41
C ILE A 194 -9.75 1.62 18.56
N ILE A 195 -8.90 1.90 17.57
CA ILE A 195 -7.42 1.90 17.65
C ILE A 195 -6.93 3.16 18.38
N SER A 196 -7.53 3.42 19.54
CA SER A 196 -6.86 4.22 20.55
C SER A 196 -5.78 3.34 21.22
N PRO A 197 -4.69 3.91 21.77
CA PRO A 197 -3.65 3.17 22.50
C PRO A 197 -4.16 2.39 23.73
N GLN A 198 -5.47 2.41 24.00
CA GLN A 198 -6.14 1.60 25.01
C GLN A 198 -6.46 0.20 24.48
N LEU A 199 -6.94 0.04 23.24
CA LEU A 199 -7.29 -1.28 22.68
C LEU A 199 -6.08 -2.19 22.55
N GLN A 200 -4.93 -1.65 22.11
CA GLN A 200 -3.68 -2.41 22.03
C GLN A 200 -3.27 -2.99 23.40
N ARG A 201 -3.43 -2.22 24.48
CA ARG A 201 -3.12 -2.65 25.85
C ARG A 201 -4.13 -3.63 26.43
N ASP A 202 -5.37 -3.58 25.98
CA ASP A 202 -6.43 -4.47 26.45
C ASP A 202 -6.36 -5.81 25.72
N LEU A 203 -6.14 -5.79 24.40
CA LEU A 203 -5.91 -6.98 23.59
C LEU A 203 -4.65 -7.71 24.06
N GLU A 204 -3.55 -6.99 24.34
CA GLU A 204 -2.34 -7.60 24.90
C GLU A 204 -2.62 -8.26 26.27
N ARG A 205 -3.45 -7.65 27.12
CA ARG A 205 -3.82 -8.23 28.43
C ARG A 205 -4.69 -9.48 28.29
N VAL A 206 -5.64 -9.48 27.37
CA VAL A 206 -6.51 -10.62 27.08
C VAL A 206 -5.70 -11.77 26.49
N LEU A 207 -4.88 -11.49 25.48
CA LEU A 207 -4.07 -12.50 24.81
C LEU A 207 -2.99 -13.06 25.73
N ARG A 208 -2.34 -12.25 26.58
CA ARG A 208 -1.40 -12.76 27.60
C ARG A 208 -2.09 -13.67 28.61
N LYS A 209 -3.31 -13.34 29.06
CA LYS A 209 -4.10 -14.22 29.93
C LYS A 209 -4.47 -15.53 29.25
N MET A 210 -4.80 -15.50 27.97
CA MET A 210 -5.13 -16.68 27.18
C MET A 210 -3.89 -17.53 26.82
N GLN A 211 -2.73 -16.92 26.58
CA GLN A 211 -1.49 -17.61 26.22
C GLN A 211 -0.95 -18.48 27.37
N HIS A 212 -1.17 -18.06 28.63
CA HIS A 212 -0.85 -18.89 29.79
C HIS A 212 -1.74 -20.13 29.92
N ALA A 213 -2.84 -20.23 29.16
CA ALA A 213 -3.79 -21.34 29.26
C ALA A 213 -3.55 -22.51 28.29
N LYS A 214 -2.85 -22.32 27.15
CA LYS A 214 -2.21 -23.34 26.27
C LYS A 214 -1.83 -22.72 24.91
N PRO A 215 -0.77 -23.18 24.21
CA PRO A 215 -0.22 -22.51 23.02
C PRO A 215 -0.82 -22.95 21.67
N THR A 216 -1.91 -23.73 21.63
CA THR A 216 -2.43 -24.36 20.40
C THR A 216 -3.96 -24.33 20.29
N VAL A 217 -4.61 -23.27 20.77
CA VAL A 217 -6.07 -23.15 20.72
C VAL A 217 -6.44 -22.12 19.65
N LYS A 218 -7.22 -22.55 18.66
CA LYS A 218 -7.91 -21.68 17.71
C LYS A 218 -8.94 -20.86 18.48
N PHE A 219 -8.92 -19.53 18.34
CA PHE A 219 -9.76 -18.66 19.16
C PHE A 219 -11.00 -18.21 18.39
N SER A 220 -12.16 -18.75 18.79
CA SER A 220 -13.46 -18.40 18.23
C SER A 220 -14.05 -17.11 18.84
N ARG A 221 -14.96 -16.47 18.10
CA ARG A 221 -15.70 -15.24 18.43
C ARG A 221 -16.23 -15.19 19.88
N ASP A 222 -16.77 -16.32 20.35
CA ASP A 222 -17.36 -16.43 21.69
C ASP A 222 -16.31 -16.39 22.81
N SER A 223 -15.13 -16.96 22.57
CA SER A 223 -14.01 -16.93 23.53
C SER A 223 -13.45 -15.52 23.70
N LEU A 224 -13.45 -14.71 22.64
CA LEU A 224 -13.08 -13.29 22.70
C LEU A 224 -14.14 -12.48 23.45
N ARG A 225 -15.43 -12.72 23.17
CA ARG A 225 -16.54 -12.11 23.90
C ARG A 225 -16.43 -12.31 25.40
N ASP A 226 -16.21 -13.55 25.83
CA ASP A 226 -16.13 -13.90 27.24
C ASP A 226 -14.92 -13.29 27.94
N ALA A 227 -13.78 -13.19 27.24
CA ALA A 227 -12.59 -12.57 27.80
C ALA A 227 -12.65 -11.05 27.87
N PHE A 228 -13.36 -10.40 26.93
CA PHE A 228 -13.67 -8.98 27.03
C PHE A 228 -14.71 -8.70 28.12
N ALA A 229 -15.68 -9.59 28.34
CA ALA A 229 -16.66 -9.50 29.42
C ALA A 229 -16.03 -9.74 30.82
N ALA A 230 -14.97 -10.54 30.91
CA ALA A 230 -14.25 -10.82 32.15
C ALA A 230 -13.31 -9.67 32.62
N MET A 231 -13.24 -8.54 31.89
CA MET A 231 -12.43 -7.38 32.29
C MET A 231 -13.24 -6.39 33.15
N PRO A 232 -12.78 -6.04 34.36
CA PRO A 232 -13.50 -5.12 35.23
C PRO A 232 -13.42 -3.67 34.70
N GLY A 233 -14.58 -3.01 34.59
CA GLY A 233 -14.69 -1.57 34.35
C GLY A 233 -15.02 -1.13 32.92
N ARG A 234 -15.46 -2.03 32.03
CA ARG A 234 -15.93 -1.67 30.68
C ARG A 234 -17.40 -2.09 30.47
N PRO A 235 -18.23 -1.29 29.78
CA PRO A 235 -19.50 -1.79 29.27
C PRO A 235 -19.24 -2.96 28.29
N PRO A 236 -20.14 -3.95 28.21
CA PRO A 236 -20.03 -5.02 27.23
C PRO A 236 -19.94 -4.40 25.83
N LEU A 237 -18.98 -4.87 25.02
CA LEU A 237 -18.87 -4.48 23.62
C LEU A 237 -20.17 -4.84 22.90
N SER A 238 -20.67 -3.94 22.04
CA SER A 238 -21.79 -4.26 21.15
C SER A 238 -21.40 -5.44 20.25
N GLU A 239 -22.35 -6.31 19.89
CA GLU A 239 -22.03 -7.43 18.98
C GLU A 239 -21.46 -6.95 17.63
N GLU A 240 -21.86 -5.76 17.18
CA GLU A 240 -21.30 -5.09 16.00
C GLU A 240 -19.82 -4.72 16.18
N ASP A 241 -19.41 -4.25 17.36
CA ASP A 241 -18.02 -3.91 17.65
C ASP A 241 -17.13 -5.16 17.72
N LEU A 242 -17.71 -6.25 18.24
CA LEU A 242 -17.03 -7.54 18.34
C LEU A 242 -16.81 -8.17 16.97
N ASP A 243 -17.77 -8.05 16.06
CA ASP A 243 -17.64 -8.51 14.67
C ASP A 243 -16.58 -7.74 13.90
N ILE A 244 -16.49 -6.44 14.10
CA ILE A 244 -15.48 -5.59 13.45
C ILE A 244 -14.07 -5.95 13.95
N ILE A 245 -13.90 -6.14 15.25
CA ILE A 245 -12.59 -6.54 15.82
C ILE A 245 -12.22 -7.95 15.35
N PHE A 246 -13.18 -8.87 15.34
CA PHE A 246 -12.95 -10.23 14.88
C PHE A 246 -12.51 -10.23 13.42
N HIS A 247 -13.24 -9.55 12.53
CA HIS A 247 -12.91 -9.47 11.11
C HIS A 247 -11.63 -8.68 10.81
N TYR A 248 -11.23 -7.74 11.67
CA TYR A 248 -9.95 -7.04 11.53
C TYR A 248 -8.74 -7.93 11.87
N ILE A 249 -8.92 -8.88 12.79
CA ILE A 249 -7.87 -9.80 13.21
C ILE A 249 -7.86 -11.05 12.32
N ASP A 250 -9.03 -11.57 11.95
CA ASP A 250 -9.29 -12.69 11.03
C ASP A 250 -9.18 -12.23 9.57
N GLN A 251 -7.95 -11.99 9.12
CA GLN A 251 -7.58 -11.63 7.75
C GLN A 251 -7.84 -12.77 6.76
N ASP A 252 -7.84 -14.03 7.22
CA ASP A 252 -8.12 -15.20 6.38
C ASP A 252 -9.59 -15.63 6.34
N LEU A 253 -10.48 -14.91 7.03
CA LEU A 253 -11.94 -15.14 7.08
C LEU A 253 -12.29 -16.55 7.57
N THR A 254 -11.40 -17.20 8.32
CA THR A 254 -11.58 -18.61 8.72
C THR A 254 -12.53 -18.77 9.89
N GLY A 255 -12.89 -17.68 10.58
CA GLY A 255 -13.76 -17.76 11.76
C GLY A 255 -13.01 -18.14 13.04
N ASP A 256 -11.68 -18.24 12.99
CA ASP A 256 -10.79 -18.59 14.11
C ASP A 256 -9.48 -17.80 14.04
N ILE A 257 -9.14 -17.04 15.08
CA ILE A 257 -7.90 -16.25 15.11
C ILE A 257 -6.70 -17.11 15.55
N ASP A 258 -5.62 -17.13 14.76
CA ASP A 258 -4.34 -17.78 15.10
C ASP A 258 -3.29 -16.77 15.62
N TYR A 259 -2.38 -17.23 16.48
CA TYR A 259 -1.23 -16.46 17.00
C TYR A 259 -0.30 -15.96 15.87
N ARG A 260 -0.24 -16.67 14.74
CA ARG A 260 0.57 -16.28 13.58
C ARG A 260 0.03 -15.03 12.89
N GLU A 261 -1.29 -14.93 12.79
CA GLU A 261 -2.00 -13.81 12.18
C GLU A 261 -1.78 -12.51 12.98
N TYR A 262 -1.76 -12.62 14.31
CA TYR A 262 -1.37 -11.52 15.20
C TYR A 262 0.08 -11.04 15.00
N ILE A 263 1.03 -11.96 14.79
CA ILE A 263 2.44 -11.61 14.55
C ILE A 263 2.61 -10.88 13.20
N GLU A 264 1.81 -11.20 12.19
CA GLU A 264 1.81 -10.45 10.93
C GLU A 264 1.30 -9.01 11.10
N ILE A 265 0.26 -8.79 11.89
CA ILE A 265 -0.25 -7.45 12.20
C ILE A 265 0.82 -6.62 12.94
N LEU A 266 1.56 -7.22 13.87
CA LEU A 266 2.65 -6.53 14.59
C LEU A 266 3.83 -6.16 13.68
N LYS A 267 4.09 -6.94 12.63
CA LYS A 267 5.18 -6.65 11.67
C LYS A 267 4.83 -5.50 10.72
N HIS A 268 3.54 -5.27 10.42
CA HIS A 268 3.08 -4.23 9.52
C HIS A 268 2.78 -2.88 10.19
N GLN A 269 3.06 -2.72 11.50
CA GLN A 269 2.94 -1.40 12.13
C GLN A 269 4.19 -0.54 11.92
N PRO A 270 4.05 0.74 11.52
CA PRO A 270 5.19 1.66 11.49
C PRO A 270 5.74 1.80 12.91
N LYS A 271 7.02 1.45 13.09
CA LYS A 271 7.72 1.59 14.38
C LYS A 271 7.48 2.99 14.94
N PRO A 272 7.07 3.13 16.22
CA PRO A 272 6.95 4.45 16.83
C PRO A 272 8.32 5.12 16.77
N ARG A 273 8.39 6.28 16.08
CA ARG A 273 9.57 7.16 16.12
C ARG A 273 9.86 7.48 17.59
N HIS A 274 10.94 6.91 18.12
CA HIS A 274 11.52 7.37 19.36
C HIS A 274 11.80 8.86 19.22
N ARG A 275 11.08 9.70 19.97
CA ARG A 275 11.56 11.06 20.24
C ARG A 275 12.74 10.91 21.20
N PRO A 276 13.96 11.34 20.84
CA PRO A 276 15.02 11.43 21.82
C PRO A 276 14.61 12.46 22.87
N ASN A 277 14.61 12.02 24.13
CA ASN A 277 14.54 12.91 25.26
C ASN A 277 15.93 13.54 25.44
N TYR A 278 15.96 14.87 25.36
CA TYR A 278 17.07 15.79 25.62
C TYR A 278 18.27 15.75 24.65
#